data_AF-A0A1A9X2M1-F1
#
_entry.id   AF-A0A1A9X2M1-F1
#
_cell.length_a   1.000
_cell.length_b   1.000
_cell.length_c   1.000
_cell.angle_alpha   90.00
_cell.angle_beta   90.00
_cell.angle_gamma   90.00
#
_symmetry.space_group_name_H-M   'P 1'
#
loop_
_entity.id
_entity.type
_entity.pdbx_description
1 polymer ?
#
loop_
_entity_poly.entity_id
_entity_poly.type
_entity_poly.pdbx_seq_one_letter_code
_entity_poly.pdbx_strand_id
1 'polypeptide(L)'
;MAHHLSKRWHRLFRSSLYRMDKVQPIKQKFADMTSIEINVFWKETYSTTQSLLSSGAPALHCWFDAYALRVFRLLEEFFKDYEANGPGSVGNDLDRGFKLMDPYGQKLMALELKRQELANAEKLFDMPMQDYNEFARIKDDYEGMQLIYKLYKSQKSGREVWSKTLWVDLDPNVLTEGVESFLKEFRKLPKNSTVVMRFPKKRFKQRVNISSSSSSSSSSSSSGLG
;
A
#
# COMPACT_ATOMS: atom_id res chain seq x y z
N MET A 1 12.48 78.31 34.13
CA MET A 1 13.02 76.98 33.72
C MET A 1 11.98 76.11 32.98
N ALA A 2 10.75 75.92 33.48
CA ALA A 2 9.75 74.99 32.91
C ALA A 2 9.23 75.32 31.48
N HIS A 3 9.09 76.60 31.14
CA HIS A 3 8.53 77.03 29.85
C HIS A 3 9.43 76.68 28.64
N HIS A 4 10.75 76.68 28.83
CA HIS A 4 11.70 76.30 27.77
C HIS A 4 11.74 74.79 27.55
N LEU A 5 11.51 73.99 28.61
CA LEU A 5 11.29 72.56 28.48
C LEU A 5 10.02 72.30 27.66
N SER A 6 8.89 72.91 28.00
CA SER A 6 7.63 72.70 27.27
C SER A 6 7.77 72.98 25.77
N LYS A 7 8.37 74.11 25.37
CA LYS A 7 8.61 74.43 23.95
C LYS A 7 9.58 73.47 23.26
N ARG A 8 10.63 73.02 23.95
CA ARG A 8 11.61 72.08 23.39
C ARG A 8 11.00 70.69 23.20
N TRP A 9 10.23 70.21 24.17
CA TRP A 9 9.46 68.97 24.08
C TRP A 9 8.39 69.03 22.99
N HIS A 10 7.68 70.15 22.85
CA HIS A 10 6.72 70.35 21.77
C HIS A 10 7.38 70.29 20.39
N ARG A 11 8.57 70.85 20.24
CA ARG A 11 9.33 70.82 18.99
C ARG A 11 9.85 69.42 18.67
N LEU A 12 10.34 68.70 19.67
CA LEU A 12 10.78 67.31 19.53
C LEU A 12 9.61 66.39 19.19
N PHE A 13 8.46 66.56 19.85
CA PHE A 13 7.25 65.78 19.62
C PHE A 13 6.65 66.03 18.23
N ARG A 14 6.60 67.29 17.78
CA ARG A 14 6.20 67.60 16.39
C ARG A 14 7.19 67.05 15.37
N SER A 15 8.49 67.08 15.68
CA SER A 15 9.51 66.47 14.82
C SER A 15 9.41 64.94 14.79
N SER A 16 9.09 64.29 15.91
CA SER A 16 8.88 62.83 15.96
C SER A 16 7.61 62.43 15.24
N LEU A 17 6.50 63.18 15.38
CA LEU A 17 5.28 62.96 14.59
C LEU A 17 5.53 63.14 13.10
N TYR A 18 6.29 64.17 12.71
CA TYR A 18 6.69 64.37 11.32
C TYR A 18 7.58 63.23 10.80
N ARG A 19 8.53 62.74 11.61
CA ARG A 19 9.37 61.59 11.27
C ARG A 19 8.56 60.29 11.17
N MET A 20 7.54 60.10 12.00
CA MET A 20 6.64 58.95 11.93
C MET A 20 5.76 58.98 10.67
N ASP A 21 5.29 60.16 10.25
CA ASP A 21 4.42 60.31 9.08
C ASP A 21 5.21 60.28 7.75
N LYS A 22 6.42 60.86 7.71
CA LYS A 22 7.19 61.04 6.45
C LYS A 22 8.44 60.18 6.32
N VAL A 23 8.99 59.62 7.40
CA VAL A 23 10.17 58.75 7.39
C VAL A 23 9.75 57.32 7.69
N GLN A 24 9.15 56.66 6.69
CA GLN A 24 8.98 55.21 6.72
C GLN A 24 10.34 54.54 6.98
N PRO A 25 10.43 53.53 7.88
CA PRO A 25 11.69 52.84 8.14
C PRO A 25 12.20 52.29 6.80
N ILE A 26 13.52 52.34 6.57
CA ILE A 26 14.12 51.90 5.29
C ILE A 26 13.67 50.48 4.92
N LYS A 27 13.40 49.63 5.91
CA LYS A 27 12.81 48.30 5.73
C LYS A 27 11.41 48.32 5.10
N GLN A 28 10.55 49.26 5.51
CA GLN A 28 9.22 49.45 4.92
C GLN A 28 9.34 50.03 3.51
N LYS A 29 10.21 51.03 3.28
CA LYS A 29 10.43 51.54 1.91
C LYS A 29 10.99 50.48 0.98
N PHE A 30 11.92 49.65 1.46
CA PHE A 30 12.45 48.52 0.70
C PHE A 30 11.39 47.45 0.47
N ALA A 31 10.57 47.13 1.48
CA ALA A 31 9.43 46.24 1.34
C ALA A 31 8.42 46.78 0.32
N ASP A 32 8.13 48.08 0.33
CA ASP A 32 7.21 48.72 -0.61
C ASP A 32 7.80 48.72 -2.04
N MET A 33 9.09 49.07 -2.20
CA MET A 33 9.76 49.03 -3.51
C MET A 33 9.84 47.60 -4.08
N THR A 34 10.23 46.62 -3.26
CA THR A 34 10.33 45.22 -3.70
C THR A 34 8.97 44.56 -3.83
N SER A 35 7.96 44.98 -3.07
CA SER A 35 6.61 44.42 -3.19
C SER A 35 5.98 44.73 -4.54
N ILE A 36 6.31 45.88 -5.14
CA ILE A 36 5.86 46.19 -6.51
C ILE A 36 6.53 45.22 -7.49
N GLU A 37 7.85 45.05 -7.41
CA GLU A 37 8.59 44.12 -8.29
C GLU A 37 8.16 42.66 -8.09
N ILE A 38 7.99 42.23 -6.84
CA ILE A 38 7.49 40.89 -6.49
C ILE A 38 6.08 40.68 -7.02
N ASN A 39 5.19 41.66 -6.88
CA ASN A 39 3.81 41.55 -7.39
C ASN A 39 3.76 41.59 -8.93
N VAL A 40 4.61 42.38 -9.58
CA VAL A 40 4.74 42.42 -11.04
C VAL A 40 5.29 41.08 -11.52
N PHE A 41 6.34 40.56 -10.90
CA PHE A 41 6.90 39.24 -11.18
C PHE A 41 5.88 38.12 -10.93
N TRP A 42 5.10 38.19 -9.86
CA TRP A 42 4.01 37.24 -9.58
C TRP A 42 2.93 37.32 -10.67
N LYS A 43 2.55 38.51 -11.11
CA LYS A 43 1.57 38.68 -12.19
C LYS A 43 2.10 38.21 -13.54
N GLU A 44 3.36 38.47 -13.85
CA GLU A 44 4.03 38.02 -15.07
C GLU A 44 4.17 36.50 -15.10
N THR A 45 4.66 35.89 -14.02
CA THR A 45 4.74 34.43 -13.90
C THR A 45 3.35 33.81 -13.95
N TYR A 46 2.37 34.33 -13.21
CA TYR A 46 1.00 33.82 -13.22
C TYR A 46 0.33 33.97 -14.60
N SER A 47 0.46 35.11 -15.26
CA SER A 47 -0.11 35.35 -16.60
C SER A 47 0.57 34.53 -17.69
N THR A 48 1.88 34.39 -17.64
CA THR A 48 2.66 33.54 -18.56
C THR A 48 2.27 32.08 -18.35
N THR A 49 2.14 31.63 -17.09
CA THR A 49 1.63 30.28 -16.79
C THR A 49 0.20 30.10 -17.27
N GLN A 50 -0.69 31.09 -17.08
CA GLN A 50 -2.09 31.00 -17.51
C GLN A 50 -2.21 30.97 -19.03
N SER A 51 -1.40 31.74 -19.76
CA SER A 51 -1.40 31.74 -21.23
C SER A 51 -0.90 30.40 -21.77
N LEU A 52 0.19 29.87 -21.19
CA LEU A 52 0.73 28.54 -21.53
C LEU A 52 -0.25 27.42 -21.17
N LEU A 53 -0.96 27.55 -20.04
CA LEU A 53 -2.07 26.66 -19.68
C LEU A 53 -3.19 26.78 -20.71
N SER A 54 -3.67 27.97 -21.09
CA SER A 54 -4.81 28.08 -22.01
C SER A 54 -4.52 27.57 -23.43
N SER A 55 -3.28 27.72 -23.91
CA SER A 55 -2.86 27.24 -25.23
C SER A 55 -2.43 25.76 -25.23
N GLY A 56 -1.89 25.27 -24.10
CA GLY A 56 -1.39 23.90 -23.94
C GLY A 56 -2.37 22.94 -23.26
N ALA A 57 -3.33 23.44 -22.48
CA ALA A 57 -4.29 22.64 -21.71
C ALA A 57 -5.16 21.73 -22.58
N PRO A 58 -5.66 22.13 -23.77
CA PRO A 58 -6.41 21.20 -24.60
C PRO A 58 -5.57 19.99 -25.01
N ALA A 59 -4.28 20.21 -25.33
CA ALA A 59 -3.36 19.15 -25.69
C ALA A 59 -2.89 18.32 -24.48
N LEU A 60 -2.69 18.95 -23.32
CA LEU A 60 -2.33 18.28 -22.07
C LEU A 60 -3.49 17.46 -21.49
N HIS A 61 -4.74 17.95 -21.56
CA HIS A 61 -5.92 17.16 -21.23
C HIS A 61 -6.04 15.96 -22.18
N CYS A 62 -5.89 16.15 -23.49
CA CYS A 62 -5.95 15.04 -24.45
C CYS A 62 -4.82 14.02 -24.23
N TRP A 63 -3.62 14.50 -23.89
CA TRP A 63 -2.49 13.65 -23.53
C TRP A 63 -2.71 12.90 -22.22
N PHE A 64 -3.27 13.59 -21.22
CA PHE A 64 -3.57 13.01 -19.92
C PHE A 64 -4.72 11.99 -20.01
N ASP A 65 -5.78 12.27 -20.76
CA ASP A 65 -6.88 11.35 -21.03
C ASP A 65 -6.37 10.12 -21.79
N ALA A 66 -5.50 10.30 -22.79
CA ALA A 66 -4.87 9.19 -23.49
C ALA A 66 -3.96 8.35 -22.58
N TYR A 67 -3.22 9.00 -21.67
CA TYR A 67 -2.37 8.34 -20.68
C TYR A 67 -3.22 7.57 -19.64
N ALA A 68 -4.25 8.19 -19.09
CA ALA A 68 -5.20 7.58 -18.17
C ALA A 68 -5.85 6.35 -18.81
N LEU A 69 -6.39 6.47 -20.03
CA LEU A 69 -6.97 5.33 -20.78
C LEU A 69 -5.97 4.21 -21.05
N ARG A 70 -4.67 4.53 -21.19
CA ARG A 70 -3.62 3.52 -21.31
C ARG A 70 -3.39 2.81 -19.98
N VAL A 71 -3.33 3.54 -18.87
CA VAL A 71 -3.17 2.95 -17.53
C VAL A 71 -4.37 2.08 -17.15
N PHE A 72 -5.60 2.53 -17.46
CA PHE A 72 -6.81 1.72 -17.26
C PHE A 72 -6.76 0.39 -18.01
N ARG A 73 -6.36 0.41 -19.29
CA ARG A 73 -6.18 -0.83 -20.07
C ARG A 73 -5.15 -1.76 -19.46
N LEU A 74 -4.01 -1.22 -19.01
CA LEU A 74 -2.98 -2.02 -18.35
C LEU A 74 -3.47 -2.63 -17.02
N LEU A 75 -4.31 -1.92 -16.27
CA LEU A 75 -4.94 -2.43 -15.06
C LEU A 75 -5.89 -3.58 -15.39
N GLU A 76 -6.78 -3.42 -16.37
CA GLU A 76 -7.70 -4.48 -16.79
C GLU A 76 -6.98 -5.74 -17.30
N GLU A 77 -5.92 -5.57 -18.10
CA GLU A 77 -5.08 -6.68 -18.55
C GLU A 77 -4.42 -7.39 -17.37
N PHE A 78 -3.86 -6.63 -16.43
CA PHE A 78 -3.28 -7.18 -15.21
C PHE A 78 -4.32 -7.92 -14.37
N PHE A 79 -5.56 -7.42 -14.27
CA PHE A 79 -6.63 -8.05 -13.52
C PHE A 79 -7.02 -9.40 -14.12
N LYS A 80 -7.23 -9.45 -15.43
CA LYS A 80 -7.51 -10.70 -16.16
C LYS A 80 -6.37 -11.71 -15.97
N ASP A 81 -5.13 -11.25 -16.08
CA ASP A 81 -3.96 -12.09 -15.85
C ASP A 81 -3.85 -12.56 -14.40
N TYR A 82 -4.16 -11.72 -13.42
CA TYR A 82 -4.09 -12.06 -12.00
C TYR A 82 -5.17 -13.08 -11.61
N GLU A 83 -6.40 -12.94 -12.10
CA GLU A 83 -7.45 -13.92 -11.86
C GLU A 83 -7.15 -15.27 -12.52
N ALA A 84 -6.62 -15.26 -13.75
CA ALA A 84 -6.32 -16.49 -14.50
C ALA A 84 -5.03 -17.19 -14.04
N ASN A 85 -3.94 -16.43 -13.88
CA ASN A 85 -2.58 -16.91 -13.69
C ASN A 85 -1.93 -16.45 -12.38
N GLY A 86 -2.69 -15.83 -11.49
CA GLY A 86 -2.19 -15.32 -10.22
C GLY A 86 -1.85 -16.43 -9.22
N PRO A 87 -1.25 -16.03 -8.08
CA PRO A 87 -0.84 -16.96 -7.03
C PRO A 87 -2.01 -17.68 -6.35
N GLY A 88 -3.26 -17.24 -6.55
CA GLY A 88 -4.48 -17.95 -6.11
C GLY A 88 -4.95 -19.06 -7.06
N SER A 89 -4.50 -19.07 -8.32
CA SER A 89 -4.98 -19.97 -9.38
C SER A 89 -4.17 -21.28 -9.51
N VAL A 90 -3.06 -21.42 -8.79
CA VAL A 90 -2.12 -22.56 -8.91
C VAL A 90 -2.64 -23.91 -8.37
N GLY A 91 -3.86 -23.95 -7.82
CA GLY A 91 -4.50 -25.18 -7.36
C GLY A 91 -3.73 -25.86 -6.22
N ASN A 92 -3.14 -27.03 -6.49
CA ASN A 92 -2.48 -27.85 -5.47
C ASN A 92 -0.99 -27.52 -5.28
N ASP A 93 -0.36 -26.81 -6.22
CA ASP A 93 1.08 -26.55 -6.24
C ASP A 93 1.42 -25.23 -5.53
N LEU A 94 1.34 -25.25 -4.20
CA LEU A 94 1.60 -24.09 -3.34
C LEU A 94 3.02 -23.52 -3.50
N ASP A 95 4.01 -24.36 -3.80
CA ASP A 95 5.38 -23.91 -4.06
C ASP A 95 5.49 -23.05 -5.33
N ARG A 96 4.69 -23.36 -6.37
CA ARG A 96 4.63 -22.56 -7.59
C ARG A 96 3.95 -21.23 -7.32
N GLY A 97 2.85 -21.23 -6.57
CA GLY A 97 2.16 -20.01 -6.16
C GLY A 97 3.04 -19.07 -5.36
N PHE A 98 3.87 -19.61 -4.45
CA PHE A 98 4.85 -18.82 -3.71
C PHE A 98 5.85 -18.12 -4.64
N LYS A 99 6.40 -18.82 -5.65
CA LYS A 99 7.31 -18.22 -6.62
C LYS A 99 6.66 -17.12 -7.46
N LEU A 100 5.34 -17.21 -7.69
CA LEU A 100 4.58 -16.20 -8.43
C LEU A 100 4.31 -14.95 -7.57
N MET A 101 4.40 -15.02 -6.25
CA MET A 101 4.15 -13.84 -5.39
C MET A 101 5.11 -12.68 -5.66
N ASP A 102 6.39 -12.96 -5.94
CA ASP A 102 7.41 -11.95 -6.19
C ASP A 102 7.16 -11.16 -7.50
N PRO A 103 7.01 -11.80 -8.68
CA PRO A 103 6.79 -11.06 -9.93
C PRO A 103 5.45 -10.31 -9.94
N TYR A 104 4.38 -10.90 -9.37
CA TYR A 104 3.10 -10.19 -9.27
C TYR A 104 3.16 -9.03 -8.27
N GLY A 105 3.95 -9.15 -7.19
CA GLY A 105 4.19 -8.04 -6.26
C GLY A 105 4.88 -6.86 -6.91
N GLN A 106 5.91 -7.11 -7.73
CA GLN A 106 6.60 -6.05 -8.48
C GLN A 106 5.66 -5.35 -9.47
N LYS A 107 4.85 -6.12 -10.21
CA LYS A 107 3.83 -5.57 -11.13
C LYS A 107 2.81 -4.70 -10.38
N LEU A 108 2.31 -5.18 -9.24
CA LEU A 108 1.33 -4.47 -8.43
C LEU A 108 1.91 -3.16 -7.85
N MET A 109 3.17 -3.19 -7.40
CA MET A 109 3.86 -1.98 -6.92
C MET A 109 4.06 -0.95 -8.04
N ALA A 110 4.43 -1.39 -9.25
CA ALA A 110 4.57 -0.51 -10.40
C ALA A 110 3.23 0.12 -10.84
N LEU A 111 2.13 -0.62 -10.73
CA LEU A 111 0.78 -0.11 -11.02
C LEU A 111 0.30 0.85 -9.94
N GLU A 112 0.58 0.59 -8.66
CA GLU A 112 0.27 1.51 -7.56
C GLU A 112 1.01 2.85 -7.73
N LEU A 113 2.27 2.82 -8.14
CA LEU A 113 3.03 4.05 -8.43
C LEU A 113 2.36 4.88 -9.52
N LYS A 114 2.00 4.25 -10.65
CA LYS A 114 1.29 4.92 -11.75
C LYS A 114 -0.06 5.49 -11.31
N ARG A 115 -0.80 4.75 -10.47
CA ARG A 115 -2.07 5.21 -9.89
C ARG A 115 -1.87 6.46 -9.01
N GLN A 116 -0.81 6.49 -8.21
CA GLN A 116 -0.47 7.66 -7.38
C GLN A 116 -0.05 8.87 -8.23
N GLU A 117 0.73 8.65 -9.29
CA GLU A 117 1.09 9.70 -10.25
C GLU A 117 -0.16 10.31 -10.91
N LEU A 118 -1.10 9.46 -11.36
CA LEU A 118 -2.39 9.90 -11.90
C LEU A 118 -3.20 10.68 -10.88
N ALA A 119 -3.36 10.17 -9.66
CA ALA A 119 -4.12 10.86 -8.61
C ALA A 119 -3.52 12.23 -8.24
N ASN A 120 -2.19 12.33 -8.20
CA ASN A 120 -1.48 13.59 -7.96
C ASN A 120 -1.70 14.58 -9.10
N ALA A 121 -1.69 14.11 -10.34
CA ALA A 121 -1.95 14.93 -11.51
C ALA A 121 -3.43 15.34 -11.62
N GLU A 122 -4.37 14.43 -11.34
CA GLU A 122 -5.81 14.73 -11.28
C GLU A 122 -6.09 15.87 -10.29
N LYS A 123 -5.43 15.81 -9.12
CA LYS A 123 -5.49 16.87 -8.11
C LYS A 123 -4.84 18.18 -8.56
N LEU A 124 -3.78 18.13 -9.37
CA LEU A 124 -3.07 19.32 -9.86
C LEU A 124 -3.85 20.06 -10.94
N PHE A 125 -4.64 19.32 -11.74
CA PHE A 125 -5.39 19.83 -12.88
C PHE A 125 -6.90 19.93 -12.63
N ASP A 126 -7.36 19.77 -11.38
CA ASP A 126 -8.77 19.80 -10.96
C ASP A 126 -9.69 18.86 -11.81
N MET A 127 -9.19 17.67 -12.10
CA MET A 127 -9.90 16.65 -12.87
C MET A 127 -10.82 15.79 -11.99
N PRO A 128 -11.89 15.20 -12.54
CA PRO A 128 -12.73 14.28 -11.79
C PRO A 128 -11.91 13.06 -11.35
N MET A 129 -11.85 12.82 -10.04
CA MET A 129 -11.10 11.71 -9.46
C MET A 129 -11.70 10.37 -9.92
N GLN A 130 -10.84 9.48 -10.40
CA GLN A 130 -11.27 8.16 -10.87
C GLN A 130 -11.41 7.14 -9.73
N ASP A 131 -12.42 6.27 -9.86
CA ASP A 131 -12.72 5.21 -8.88
C ASP A 131 -11.90 3.95 -9.14
N TYR A 132 -10.85 3.72 -8.33
CA TYR A 132 -9.97 2.54 -8.43
C TYR A 132 -10.37 1.39 -7.49
N ASN A 133 -11.67 1.15 -7.33
CA ASN A 133 -12.18 0.16 -6.37
C ASN A 133 -11.70 -1.28 -6.66
N GLU A 134 -11.53 -1.64 -7.93
CA GLU A 134 -11.04 -2.98 -8.31
C GLU A 134 -9.57 -3.19 -7.94
N PHE A 135 -8.76 -2.15 -8.07
CA PHE A 135 -7.36 -2.20 -7.66
C PHE A 135 -7.21 -2.42 -6.15
N ALA A 136 -8.04 -1.75 -5.35
CA ALA A 136 -8.08 -1.93 -3.91
C ALA A 136 -8.41 -3.38 -3.52
N ARG A 137 -9.40 -4.00 -4.20
CA ARG A 137 -9.77 -5.40 -3.98
C ARG A 137 -8.59 -6.35 -4.21
N ILE A 138 -7.88 -6.19 -5.33
CA ILE A 138 -6.75 -7.08 -5.66
C ILE A 138 -5.56 -6.85 -4.74
N LYS A 139 -5.34 -5.61 -4.30
CA LYS A 139 -4.33 -5.32 -3.29
C LYS A 139 -4.65 -6.05 -1.98
N ASP A 140 -5.89 -5.98 -1.51
CA ASP A 140 -6.34 -6.69 -0.31
C ASP A 140 -6.21 -8.22 -0.49
N ASP A 141 -6.55 -8.74 -1.68
CA ASP A 141 -6.40 -10.17 -2.00
C ASP A 141 -4.92 -10.59 -2.01
N TYR A 142 -4.03 -9.77 -2.57
CA TYR A 142 -2.60 -10.02 -2.60
C TYR A 142 -1.99 -10.00 -1.19
N GLU A 143 -2.34 -9.03 -0.35
CA GLU A 143 -1.95 -8.99 1.07
C GLU A 143 -2.47 -10.22 1.83
N GLY A 144 -3.70 -10.66 1.54
CA GLY A 144 -4.25 -11.91 2.04
C GLY A 144 -3.41 -13.13 1.63
N MET A 145 -3.02 -13.22 0.36
CA MET A 145 -2.16 -14.29 -0.16
C MET A 145 -0.79 -14.29 0.49
N GLN A 146 -0.19 -13.13 0.74
CA GLN A 146 1.10 -13.02 1.44
C GLN A 146 1.06 -13.67 2.82
N LEU A 147 -0.02 -13.45 3.59
CA LEU A 147 -0.17 -14.06 4.91
C LEU A 147 -0.30 -15.59 4.83
N ILE A 148 -1.07 -16.10 3.87
CA ILE A 148 -1.26 -17.54 3.69
C ILE A 148 0.05 -18.21 3.28
N TYR A 149 0.77 -17.63 2.31
CA TYR A 149 2.05 -18.17 1.85
C TYR A 149 3.14 -18.08 2.92
N LYS A 150 3.13 -17.04 3.76
CA LYS A 150 4.00 -16.94 4.93
C LYS A 150 3.76 -18.09 5.92
N LEU A 151 2.50 -18.38 6.22
CA LEU A 151 2.11 -19.50 7.09
C LEU A 151 2.52 -20.85 6.47
N TYR A 152 2.26 -21.05 5.18
CA TYR A 152 2.68 -22.25 4.45
C TYR A 152 4.19 -22.47 4.51
N LYS A 153 5.00 -21.41 4.33
CA LYS A 153 6.46 -21.50 4.42
C LYS A 153 6.91 -21.91 5.82
N SER A 154 6.30 -21.34 6.86
CA SER A 154 6.59 -21.70 8.26
C SER A 154 6.21 -23.14 8.58
N GLN A 155 5.06 -23.60 8.07
CA GLN A 155 4.62 -24.99 8.20
C GLN A 155 5.60 -25.93 7.49
N LYS A 156 6.02 -25.60 6.26
CA LYS A 156 6.96 -26.40 5.48
C LYS A 156 8.31 -26.52 6.16
N SER A 157 8.86 -25.42 6.68
CA SER A 157 10.12 -25.46 7.44
C SER A 157 9.99 -26.26 8.74
N GLY A 158 8.86 -26.13 9.46
CA GLY A 158 8.60 -26.94 10.65
C GLY A 158 8.57 -28.43 10.33
N ARG A 159 7.87 -28.82 9.25
CA ARG A 159 7.85 -30.19 8.75
C ARG A 159 9.25 -30.69 8.35
N GLU A 160 10.07 -29.86 7.71
CA GLU A 160 11.44 -30.22 7.36
C GLU A 160 12.31 -30.46 8.60
N VAL A 161 12.19 -29.63 9.63
CA VAL A 161 12.88 -29.82 10.92
C VAL A 161 12.43 -31.13 11.56
N TRP A 162 11.12 -31.35 11.68
CA TRP A 162 10.56 -32.57 12.27
C TRP A 162 10.92 -33.83 11.49
N SER A 163 11.10 -33.74 10.17
CA SER A 163 11.53 -34.87 9.36
C SER A 163 13.01 -35.24 9.56
N LYS A 164 13.82 -34.33 10.12
CA LYS A 164 15.26 -34.54 10.38
C LYS A 164 15.55 -34.95 11.83
N THR A 165 14.65 -34.66 12.76
CA THR A 165 14.76 -35.12 14.15
C THR A 165 14.66 -36.65 14.23
N LEU A 166 15.57 -37.26 14.98
CA LEU A 166 15.56 -38.70 15.25
C LEU A 166 14.35 -39.06 16.10
N TRP A 167 13.83 -40.29 15.96
CA TRP A 167 12.67 -40.78 16.71
C TRP A 167 12.88 -40.77 18.22
N VAL A 168 14.13 -40.97 18.68
CA VAL A 168 14.49 -40.96 20.11
C VAL A 168 14.37 -39.56 20.71
N ASP A 169 14.58 -38.52 19.89
CA ASP A 169 14.56 -37.11 20.31
C ASP A 169 13.23 -36.41 19.96
N LEU A 170 12.24 -37.16 19.46
CA LEU A 170 11.00 -36.63 18.95
C LEU A 170 9.89 -36.66 20.01
N ASP A 171 9.55 -35.49 20.53
CA ASP A 171 8.45 -35.34 21.48
C ASP A 171 7.08 -35.23 20.76
N PRO A 172 6.14 -36.18 20.96
CA PRO A 172 4.83 -36.16 20.30
C PRO A 172 3.94 -34.98 20.74
N ASN A 173 4.16 -34.46 21.96
CA ASN A 173 3.44 -33.30 22.47
C ASN A 173 3.84 -32.02 21.73
N VAL A 174 5.13 -31.84 21.44
CA VAL A 174 5.67 -30.68 20.71
C VAL A 174 5.15 -30.65 19.27
N LEU A 175 5.05 -31.81 18.63
CA LEU A 175 4.44 -31.94 17.30
C LEU A 175 2.98 -31.51 17.30
N THR A 176 2.21 -32.00 18.27
CA THR A 176 0.78 -31.70 18.39
C THR A 176 0.56 -30.21 18.65
N GLU A 177 1.34 -29.62 19.56
CA GLU A 177 1.30 -28.20 19.85
C GLU A 177 1.70 -27.34 18.65
N GLY A 178 2.74 -27.74 17.90
CA GLY A 178 3.16 -27.08 16.67
C GLY A 178 2.10 -27.12 15.57
N VAL A 179 1.41 -28.26 15.39
CA VAL A 179 0.29 -28.34 14.44
C VAL A 179 -0.89 -27.47 14.89
N GLU A 180 -1.21 -27.50 16.18
CA GLU A 180 -2.26 -26.67 16.75
C GLU A 180 -1.96 -25.16 16.67
N SER A 181 -0.70 -24.74 16.81
CA SER A 181 -0.30 -23.34 16.68
C SER A 181 -0.53 -22.83 15.26
N PHE A 182 -0.12 -23.59 14.24
CA PHE A 182 -0.42 -23.26 12.83
C PHE A 182 -1.93 -23.21 12.56
N LEU A 183 -2.71 -24.11 13.15
CA LEU A 183 -4.17 -24.08 13.04
C LEU A 183 -4.79 -22.86 13.72
N LYS A 184 -4.26 -22.44 14.88
CA LYS A 184 -4.69 -21.23 15.57
C LYS A 184 -4.37 -19.99 14.73
N GLU A 185 -3.18 -19.92 14.14
CA GLU A 185 -2.79 -18.83 13.23
C GLU A 185 -3.68 -18.79 11.99
N PHE A 186 -3.96 -19.94 11.38
CA PHE A 186 -4.87 -20.03 10.25
C PHE A 186 -6.28 -19.50 10.58
N ARG A 187 -6.80 -19.78 11.79
CA ARG A 187 -8.10 -19.25 12.25
C ARG A 187 -8.10 -17.76 12.51
N LYS A 188 -6.95 -17.17 12.84
CA LYS A 188 -6.78 -15.73 13.06
C LYS A 188 -6.70 -14.94 11.75
N LEU A 189 -6.41 -15.60 10.62
CA LEU A 189 -6.39 -14.93 9.32
C LEU A 189 -7.76 -14.33 8.99
N PRO A 190 -7.80 -13.11 8.44
CA PRO A 190 -9.06 -12.45 8.13
C PRO A 190 -9.82 -13.21 7.03
N LYS A 191 -11.15 -13.23 7.13
CA LYS A 191 -12.03 -14.06 6.29
C LYS A 191 -11.90 -13.77 4.80
N ASN A 192 -11.52 -12.55 4.42
CA ASN A 192 -11.26 -12.12 3.05
C ASN A 192 -10.11 -12.91 2.40
N SER A 193 -9.00 -13.11 3.10
CA SER A 193 -7.87 -13.92 2.60
C SER A 193 -8.24 -15.40 2.40
N THR A 194 -9.19 -15.92 3.18
CA THR A 194 -9.64 -17.32 3.10
C THR A 194 -10.63 -17.60 1.97
N VAL A 195 -11.24 -16.57 1.36
CA VAL A 195 -12.19 -16.74 0.24
C VAL A 195 -11.46 -16.93 -1.10
N VAL A 196 -10.32 -16.25 -1.28
CA VAL A 196 -9.47 -16.36 -2.47
C VAL A 196 -8.91 -17.78 -2.62
N MET A 197 -8.61 -18.43 -1.50
CA MET A 197 -8.37 -19.87 -1.46
C MET A 197 -9.72 -20.60 -1.44
N ARG A 198 -10.32 -20.87 -2.60
CA ARG A 198 -11.41 -21.86 -2.74
C ARG A 198 -10.86 -23.29 -2.52
N PHE A 199 -10.15 -23.50 -1.42
CA PHE A 199 -9.67 -24.78 -0.94
C PHE A 199 -10.85 -25.52 -0.27
N PRO A 200 -11.16 -26.76 -0.68
CA PRO A 200 -12.18 -27.54 -0.02
C PRO A 200 -11.73 -27.83 1.42
N LYS A 201 -12.38 -27.16 2.39
CA LYS A 201 -12.21 -27.32 3.85
C LYS A 201 -12.26 -28.79 4.32
N LYS A 202 -12.76 -29.71 3.49
CA LYS A 202 -12.90 -31.14 3.75
C LYS A 202 -11.56 -31.90 3.84
N ARG A 203 -10.45 -31.37 3.30
CA ARG A 203 -9.18 -32.12 3.20
C ARG A 203 -8.22 -32.01 4.40
N PHE A 204 -8.40 -31.06 5.30
CA PHE A 204 -7.47 -30.90 6.44
C PHE A 204 -7.69 -31.94 7.55
N LYS A 205 -8.91 -32.48 7.70
CA LYS A 205 -9.25 -33.52 8.70
C LYS A 205 -8.98 -34.97 8.24
N GLN A 206 -8.69 -35.21 6.96
CA GLN A 206 -8.58 -36.57 6.42
C GLN A 206 -7.17 -37.18 6.46
N ARG A 207 -6.15 -36.40 6.83
CA ARG A 207 -4.75 -36.88 6.79
C ARG A 207 -4.09 -37.08 8.16
N VAL A 208 -4.88 -37.10 9.23
CA VAL A 208 -4.43 -37.45 10.60
C VAL A 208 -5.01 -38.80 11.06
N ASN A 209 -6.02 -39.36 10.36
CA ASN A 209 -6.73 -40.56 10.80
C ASN A 209 -6.37 -41.85 10.02
N ILE A 210 -5.26 -41.84 9.27
CA ILE A 210 -4.80 -43.01 8.49
C ILE A 210 -3.66 -43.76 9.22
N SER A 211 -3.06 -43.18 10.26
CA SER A 211 -2.01 -43.83 11.06
C SER A 211 -2.54 -44.55 12.31
N SER A 212 -3.83 -44.44 12.63
CA SER A 212 -4.46 -45.10 13.80
C SER A 212 -5.22 -46.38 13.46
N SER A 213 -5.41 -46.72 12.19
CA SER A 213 -6.20 -47.88 11.75
C SER A 213 -5.39 -49.03 11.16
N SER A 214 -4.05 -48.95 11.13
CA SER A 214 -3.17 -50.01 10.59
C SER A 214 -2.54 -50.92 11.65
N SER A 215 -2.90 -50.79 12.93
CA SER A 215 -2.31 -51.56 14.04
C SER A 215 -3.27 -52.52 14.77
N SER A 216 -4.40 -52.90 14.16
CA SER A 216 -5.30 -53.89 14.75
C SER A 216 -5.77 -54.94 13.75
N SER A 217 -4.89 -55.89 13.40
CA SER A 217 -5.28 -57.25 13.01
C SER A 217 -4.05 -58.17 12.94
N SER A 218 -3.57 -58.60 14.10
CA SER A 218 -2.81 -59.84 14.24
C SER A 218 -3.27 -60.53 15.53
N SER A 219 -4.08 -61.58 15.38
CA SER A 219 -4.11 -62.81 16.21
C SER A 219 -5.40 -63.60 15.99
N SER A 220 -5.28 -64.94 16.11
CA SER A 220 -6.33 -65.97 16.21
C SER A 220 -6.81 -66.58 14.87
N SER A 221 -6.88 -67.88 14.60
CA SER A 221 -6.48 -69.14 15.25
C SER A 221 -6.59 -70.21 14.16
N SER A 222 -5.56 -71.03 13.91
CA SER A 222 -5.55 -72.48 14.13
C SER A 222 -6.91 -73.23 14.19
N SER A 223 -6.92 -74.38 13.49
CA SER A 223 -7.71 -75.61 13.67
C SER A 223 -9.15 -75.73 13.13
N GLY A 224 -9.39 -76.78 12.33
CA GLY A 224 -10.69 -77.49 12.31
C GLY A 224 -11.25 -77.93 10.96
N LEU A 225 -10.92 -79.17 10.56
CA LEU A 225 -11.76 -80.23 9.95
C LEU A 225 -12.90 -79.90 8.96
N GLY A 226 -12.88 -80.63 7.83
CA GLY A 226 -13.98 -80.81 6.89
C GLY A 226 -13.53 -81.51 5.63
#